data_AF-A0AAF0WVQ2-F1
#
_entry.id   AF-A0AAF0WVQ2-F1
#
_cell.length_a   1.000
_cell.length_b   1.000
_cell.length_c   1.000
_cell.angle_alpha   90.00
_cell.angle_beta   90.00
_cell.angle_gamma   90.00
#
_symmetry.space_group_name_H-M   'P 1'
#
loop_
_entity.id
_entity.type
_entity.pdbx_description
1 polymer ?
#
loop_
_entity_poly.entity_id
_entity_poly.type
_entity_poly.pdbx_seq_one_letter_code
_entity_poly.pdbx_strand_id
1 'polypeptide(L)'
;MQGWKLKLLSHAGREILIKANILSKPKCEGGMGFRDFRAFNLALLAKQGWRLTTNPSSFCERVLKSIYFPAGSFLTAVNGARAS
;
A
#
# COMPACT_ATOMS: atom_id res chain seq x y z
N MET A 1 19.28 6.98 19.29
CA MET A 1 18.93 8.17 18.47
C MET A 1 17.43 8.42 18.53
N GLN A 2 16.93 9.02 19.62
CA GLN A 2 15.53 9.46 19.71
C GLN A 2 15.42 10.87 19.10
N GLY A 3 15.26 10.92 17.78
CA GLY A 3 15.19 12.17 17.01
C GLY A 3 13.74 12.62 16.78
N TRP A 4 13.59 13.93 16.56
CA TRP A 4 12.38 14.71 16.23
C TRP A 4 11.35 14.03 15.30
N LYS A 5 11.77 13.05 14.49
CA LYS A 5 10.89 12.22 13.64
C LYS A 5 9.76 11.51 14.39
N LEU A 6 9.95 11.14 15.66
CA LEU A 6 8.90 10.47 16.46
C LEU A 6 7.74 11.41 16.86
N LYS A 7 8.01 12.72 16.96
CA LYS A 7 7.02 13.73 17.38
C LYS A 7 6.10 14.20 16.24
N LEU A 8 6.53 14.08 14.99
CA LEU A 8 5.77 14.55 13.81
C LEU A 8 4.82 13.51 13.22
N LEU A 9 5.06 12.21 13.44
CA LEU A 9 4.30 11.15 12.79
C LEU A 9 3.23 10.57 13.73
N SER A 10 2.05 10.29 13.16
CA SER A 10 1.01 9.48 13.82
C SER A 10 1.54 8.08 14.13
N HIS A 11 0.85 7.32 14.99
CA HIS A 11 1.23 5.93 15.29
C HIS A 11 1.39 5.08 14.02
N ALA A 12 0.44 5.20 13.09
CA ALA A 12 0.52 4.54 11.78
C ALA A 12 1.71 5.03 10.95
N GLY A 13 1.98 6.34 10.95
CA GLY A 13 3.15 6.91 10.25
C GLY A 13 4.48 6.36 10.78
N ARG A 14 4.59 6.16 12.10
CA ARG A 14 5.78 5.55 12.73
C ARG A 14 5.94 4.08 12.31
N GLU A 15 4.86 3.32 12.35
CA GLU A 15 4.87 1.90 11.94
C GLU A 15 5.30 1.72 10.49
N ILE A 16 4.78 2.56 9.59
CA ILE A 16 5.17 2.53 8.17
C ILE A 16 6.66 2.84 8.02
N LEU A 17 7.16 3.85 8.72
CA LEU A 17 8.56 4.26 8.62
C LEU A 17 9.51 3.18 9.17
N ILE A 18 9.14 2.52 10.27
CA ILE A 18 9.91 1.39 10.83
C ILE A 18 9.94 0.24 9.83
N LYS A 19 8.79 -0.14 9.27
CA LYS A 19 8.70 -1.22 8.28
C LYS A 19 9.52 -0.90 7.03
N ALA A 20 9.42 0.31 6.50
CA ALA A 20 10.21 0.72 5.35
C ALA A 20 11.72 0.61 5.63
N ASN A 21 12.18 1.07 6.80
CA ASN A 21 13.58 0.98 7.19
C ASN A 21 14.08 -0.48 7.29
N ILE A 22 13.28 -1.39 7.84
CA ILE A 22 13.63 -2.82 7.90
C ILE A 22 13.71 -3.42 6.50
N LEU A 23 12.75 -3.10 5.63
CA LEU A 23 12.68 -3.66 4.28
C LEU A 23 13.75 -3.12 3.34
N SER A 24 14.30 -1.94 3.61
CA SER A 24 15.41 -1.37 2.85
C SER A 24 16.77 -2.04 3.13
N LYS A 25 16.90 -2.77 4.24
CA LYS A 25 18.13 -3.52 4.54
C LYS A 25 18.36 -4.63 3.51
N PRO A 26 19.62 -4.99 3.21
CA PRO A 26 19.91 -6.12 2.33
C PRO A 26 19.35 -7.44 2.90
N LYS A 27 19.11 -8.43 2.03
CA LYS A 27 18.57 -9.74 2.43
C LYS A 27 19.41 -10.45 3.49
N CYS A 28 20.74 -10.30 3.45
CA CYS A 28 21.64 -10.88 4.45
C CYS A 28 21.44 -10.30 5.86
N GLU A 29 20.80 -9.14 6.00
CA GLU A 29 20.48 -8.50 7.28
C GLU A 29 18.99 -8.65 7.65
N GLY A 30 18.26 -9.54 6.98
CA GLY A 30 16.83 -9.78 7.24
C GLY A 30 15.87 -8.76 6.61
N GLY A 31 16.36 -7.90 5.71
CA GLY A 31 15.52 -7.01 4.90
C GLY A 31 15.16 -7.59 3.54
N MET A 32 14.56 -6.78 2.66
CA MET A 32 14.23 -7.17 1.28
C MET A 32 15.10 -6.48 0.23
N GLY A 33 15.99 -5.59 0.64
CA GLY A 33 16.86 -4.81 -0.25
C GLY A 33 16.12 -3.68 -0.98
N PHE A 34 14.92 -3.29 -0.55
CA PHE A 34 14.15 -2.22 -1.18
C PHE A 34 14.73 -0.85 -0.84
N ARG A 35 15.70 -0.40 -1.64
CA ARG A 35 16.34 0.92 -1.48
C ARG A 35 15.59 2.04 -2.20
N ASP A 36 14.68 1.71 -3.12
CA ASP A 36 13.81 2.68 -3.80
C ASP A 36 12.40 2.64 -3.19
N PHE A 37 12.02 3.74 -2.52
CA PHE A 37 10.68 3.92 -1.95
C PHE A 37 9.56 3.86 -3.00
N ARG A 38 9.84 4.24 -4.26
CA ARG A 38 8.86 4.12 -5.36
C ARG A 38 8.59 2.66 -5.67
N ALA A 39 9.63 1.83 -5.74
CA ALA A 39 9.49 0.39 -5.95
C ALA A 39 8.73 -0.28 -4.79
N PHE A 40 8.99 0.16 -3.55
CA PHE A 40 8.25 -0.30 -2.37
C PHE A 40 6.76 0.05 -2.44
N ASN A 41 6.43 1.31 -2.72
CA ASN A 41 5.03 1.74 -2.87
C ASN A 41 4.33 1.01 -4.01
N LEU A 42 5.01 0.80 -5.14
CA LEU A 42 4.47 0.04 -6.27
C LEU A 42 4.18 -1.42 -5.86
N ALA A 43 5.08 -2.06 -5.14
CA ALA A 43 4.86 -3.42 -4.62
C ALA A 43 3.69 -3.48 -3.64
N LEU A 44 3.52 -2.47 -2.78
CA LEU A 44 2.36 -2.37 -1.89
C LEU A 44 1.05 -2.19 -2.66
N LEU A 45 1.02 -1.33 -3.67
CA LEU A 45 -0.14 -1.14 -4.54
C LEU A 45 -0.48 -2.44 -5.28
N ALA A 46 0.51 -3.12 -5.85
CA ALA A 46 0.32 -4.41 -6.51
C ALA A 46 -0.26 -5.46 -5.55
N LYS A 47 0.21 -5.50 -4.29
CA LYS A 47 -0.33 -6.40 -3.26
C LYS A 47 -1.80 -6.08 -2.94
N GLN A 48 -2.18 -4.81 -2.89
CA GLN A 48 -3.59 -4.44 -2.69
C GLN A 48 -4.43 -4.80 -3.91
N GLY A 49 -3.98 -4.47 -5.12
CA GLY A 49 -4.67 -4.84 -6.36
C GLY A 49 -4.87 -6.36 -6.51
N TRP A 50 -3.87 -7.14 -6.13
CA TRP A 50 -3.99 -8.61 -6.05
C TRP A 50 -5.13 -9.02 -5.10
N ARG A 51 -5.17 -8.47 -3.88
CA ARG A 51 -6.24 -8.79 -2.91
C ARG A 51 -7.63 -8.43 -3.41
N LEU A 52 -7.79 -7.31 -4.10
CA LEU A 52 -9.06 -6.91 -4.70
C LEU A 52 -9.51 -7.89 -5.78
N THR A 53 -8.56 -8.45 -6.53
CA THR A 53 -8.85 -9.40 -7.61
C THR A 53 -9.15 -10.80 -7.07
N THR A 54 -8.40 -11.26 -6.05
CA THR A 54 -8.55 -12.63 -5.54
C THR A 54 -9.61 -12.79 -4.46
N ASN A 55 -10.07 -11.70 -3.84
CA ASN A 55 -11.07 -11.75 -2.77
C ASN A 55 -12.23 -10.75 -2.98
N PRO A 56 -13.10 -11.01 -3.98
CA PRO A 56 -14.20 -10.12 -4.35
C PRO A 56 -15.34 -10.08 -3.32
N SER A 57 -15.38 -10.99 -2.34
CA SER A 57 -16.37 -10.95 -1.26
C SER A 57 -15.90 -10.16 -0.05
N SER A 58 -14.63 -9.72 -0.03
CA SER A 58 -14.09 -8.93 1.07
C SER A 58 -14.85 -7.61 1.25
N PHE A 59 -14.98 -7.15 2.50
CA PHE A 59 -15.61 -5.86 2.78
C PHE A 59 -14.90 -4.70 2.06
N CYS A 60 -13.57 -4.74 2.01
CA CYS A 60 -12.77 -3.72 1.34
C CYS A 60 -13.05 -3.66 -0.17
N GLU A 61 -13.12 -4.81 -0.86
CA GLU A 61 -13.49 -4.82 -2.28
C GLU A 61 -14.89 -4.25 -2.49
N ARG A 62 -15.88 -4.69 -1.71
CA ARG A 62 -17.27 -4.23 -1.89
C ARG A 62 -17.43 -2.72 -1.70
N VAL A 63 -16.74 -2.16 -0.71
CA VAL A 63 -16.73 -0.70 -0.46
C VAL A 63 -16.04 0.04 -1.59
N LEU A 64 -14.90 -0.44 -2.07
CA LEU A 64 -14.20 0.20 -3.19
C LEU A 64 -14.99 0.08 -4.50
N LYS A 65 -15.64 -1.07 -4.72
CA LYS A 65 -16.50 -1.31 -5.87
C LYS A 65 -17.66 -0.32 -5.92
N SER A 66 -18.37 -0.12 -4.82
CA SER A 66 -19.52 0.80 -4.80
C SER A 66 -19.15 2.26 -5.08
N ILE A 67 -17.90 2.66 -4.79
CA ILE A 67 -17.41 4.03 -4.98
C ILE A 67 -16.75 4.21 -6.35
N TYR A 68 -15.90 3.27 -6.78
CA TYR A 68 -14.97 3.48 -7.90
C TYR A 68 -15.29 2.66 -9.15
N PHE A 69 -15.91 1.48 -9.02
CA PHE A 69 -16.18 0.61 -10.16
C PHE A 69 -17.51 -0.16 -9.99
N PRO A 70 -18.65 0.52 -9.79
CA PRO A 70 -19.90 -0.10 -9.35
C PRO A 70 -20.46 -1.11 -10.37
N ALA A 71 -20.27 -0.83 -11.66
CA ALA A 71 -20.76 -1.67 -12.76
C ALA A 71 -19.75 -2.75 -13.21
N GLY A 72 -18.57 -2.83 -12.60
CA GLY A 72 -17.47 -3.63 -13.12
C GLY A 72 -16.66 -4.36 -12.05
N SER A 73 -15.44 -4.73 -12.44
CA SER A 73 -14.42 -5.30 -11.56
C SER A 73 -13.22 -4.35 -11.48
N PHE A 74 -12.34 -4.58 -10.50
CA PHE A 74 -11.12 -3.80 -10.34
C PHE A 74 -10.26 -3.74 -11.63
N LEU A 75 -10.14 -4.85 -12.37
CA LEU A 75 -9.31 -4.92 -13.58
C LEU A 75 -9.93 -4.24 -14.80
N THR A 76 -11.26 -4.11 -14.82
CA THR A 76 -12.01 -3.47 -15.90
C THR A 76 -12.45 -2.05 -15.53
N ALA A 77 -11.98 -1.53 -14.40
CA ALA A 77 -12.34 -0.21 -13.92
C ALA A 77 -11.76 0.84 -14.86
N VAL A 78 -12.62 1.74 -15.35
CA VAL A 78 -12.20 2.92 -16.12
C VAL A 78 -11.93 4.07 -15.16
N ASN A 79 -11.06 4.99 -15.57
CA ASN A 79 -10.72 6.12 -14.73
C ASN A 79 -11.97 6.99 -14.51
N GLY A 80 -12.41 7.11 -13.26
CA GLY A 80 -13.60 7.87 -12.91
C GLY A 80 -13.38 9.37 -13.07
N ALA A 81 -14.44 10.14 -13.31
CA ALA A 81 -14.37 11.61 -13.44
C ALA A 81 -13.83 12.34 -12.18
N ARG A 82 -13.64 11.62 -11.07
CA ARG A 82 -13.12 12.12 -9.78
C ARG A 82 -11.72 11.58 -9.44
N ALA A 83 -11.04 10.91 -10.36
CA ALA A 83 -9.67 10.46 -10.14
C ALA A 83 -8.75 11.70 -10.12
N SER A 84 -8.26 12.05 -8.93
CA SER A 84 -7.26 13.11 -8.73
C SER A 84 -5.85 12.63 -9.06
#